data_AF-A0A8D8ZCQ7-F1
#
_entry.id   AF-A0A8D8ZCQ7-F1
#
_cell.length_a   1.000
_cell.length_b   1.000
_cell.length_c   1.000
_cell.angle_alpha   90.00
_cell.angle_beta   90.00
_cell.angle_gamma   90.00
#
_symmetry.space_group_name_H-M   'P 1'
#
loop_
_entity.id
_entity.type
_entity.pdbx_description
1 polymer ?
#
loop_
_entity_poly.entity_id
_entity_poly.type
_entity_poly.pdbx_seq_one_letter_code
_entity_poly.pdbx_strand_id
1 'polypeptide(L)'
;SNTLLKEFSYNEIHNRRVALGITCVQCTPVQLEILRRAGAMPVSSRRCGMITRREAERLCKSFLGDNSPPRLPDDFAFSVFHECAWGCKGSFSSVPLQLV
;
A
#
# COMPACT_ATOMS: atom_id res chain seq x y z
N SER A 1 -6.60 7.69 13.11
CA SER A 1 -6.15 8.03 11.74
C SER A 1 -6.22 9.52 11.42
N ASN A 2 -6.54 10.39 12.39
CA ASN A 2 -6.88 11.81 12.18
C ASN A 2 -5.73 12.73 11.72
N THR A 3 -4.57 12.18 11.36
CA THR A 3 -3.40 12.95 10.92
C THR A 3 -3.05 12.59 9.47
N LEU A 4 -2.28 11.51 9.28
CA LEU A 4 -1.69 11.17 7.98
C LEU A 4 -2.69 10.59 6.97
N LEU A 5 -3.71 9.88 7.43
CA LEU A 5 -4.73 9.22 6.60
C LEU A 5 -6.10 9.86 6.81
N LYS A 6 -6.14 11.17 7.09
CA LYS A 6 -7.38 11.91 7.44
C LYS A 6 -8.42 11.93 6.31
N GLU A 7 -7.98 11.77 5.06
CA GLU A 7 -8.84 11.79 3.87
C GLU A 7 -9.50 10.43 3.59
N PHE A 8 -9.08 9.38 4.31
CA PHE A 8 -9.66 8.04 4.18
C PHE A 8 -10.58 7.75 5.35
N SER A 9 -11.72 7.13 5.07
CA SER A 9 -12.64 6.69 6.09
C SER A 9 -12.00 5.62 6.98
N TYR A 10 -12.49 5.52 8.22
CA TYR A 10 -12.05 4.47 9.13
C TYR A 10 -12.22 3.07 8.53
N ASN A 11 -13.30 2.84 7.78
CA ASN A 11 -13.59 1.55 7.15
C ASN A 11 -12.56 1.20 6.06
N GLU A 12 -12.17 2.17 5.22
CA GLU A 12 -11.13 1.95 4.20
C GLU A 12 -9.79 1.59 4.85
N ILE A 13 -9.40 2.33 5.89
CA ILE A 13 -8.17 2.07 6.64
C ILE A 13 -8.21 0.69 7.31
N HIS A 14 -9.36 0.34 7.89
CA HIS A 14 -9.56 -0.98 8.51
C HIS A 14 -9.42 -2.10 7.48
N ASN A 15 -10.11 -2.00 6.34
CA ASN A 15 -10.08 -3.01 5.28
C ASN A 15 -8.68 -3.16 4.69
N ARG A 16 -7.99 -2.03 4.43
CA ARG A 16 -6.61 -2.06 3.91
C ARG A 16 -5.65 -2.70 4.89
N ARG A 17 -5.77 -2.41 6.19
CA ARG A 17 -4.99 -3.06 7.24
C ARG A 17 -5.19 -4.58 7.24
N VAL A 18 -6.44 -5.04 7.14
CA VAL A 18 -6.79 -6.47 7.07
C VAL A 18 -6.17 -7.11 5.82
N ALA A 19 -6.30 -6.49 4.65
CA ALA A 19 -5.74 -6.99 3.39
C ALA A 19 -4.20 -7.12 3.41
N LEU A 20 -3.52 -6.23 4.15
CA LEU A 20 -2.05 -6.27 4.32
C LEU A 20 -1.56 -7.25 5.40
N GLY A 21 -2.48 -7.90 6.12
CA GLY A 21 -2.17 -8.81 7.22
C GLY A 21 -1.56 -8.12 8.45
N ILE A 22 -1.92 -6.85 8.69
CA ILE A 22 -1.37 -6.06 9.81
C ILE A 22 -2.20 -6.30 11.08
N THR A 23 -1.56 -6.79 12.14
CA THR A 23 -2.24 -7.10 13.42
C THR A 23 -2.07 -5.96 14.42
N CYS A 24 -3.19 -5.49 14.98
CA CYS A 24 -3.14 -4.47 16.02
C CYS A 24 -2.88 -5.10 17.40
N VAL A 25 -1.91 -4.56 18.13
CA VAL A 25 -1.68 -4.86 19.54
C VAL A 25 -2.45 -3.84 20.39
N GLN A 26 -3.19 -4.29 21.39
CA GLN A 26 -3.88 -3.36 22.30
C GLN A 26 -2.87 -2.67 23.23
N CYS A 27 -3.02 -1.36 23.42
CA CYS A 27 -2.29 -0.64 24.46
C CYS A 27 -2.58 -1.26 25.83
N THR A 28 -1.56 -1.30 26.69
CA THR A 28 -1.78 -1.48 28.13
C THR A 28 -2.49 -0.25 28.71
N PRO A 29 -3.17 -0.37 29.87
CA PRO A 29 -3.82 0.77 30.51
C PRO A 29 -2.88 1.96 30.73
N VAL A 30 -1.64 1.68 31.14
CA VAL A 30 -0.60 2.69 31.37
C VAL A 30 -0.22 3.41 30.06
N GLN A 31 -0.02 2.66 28.97
CA GLN A 31 0.27 3.25 27.66
C GLN A 31 -0.87 4.14 27.18
N LEU A 32 -2.12 3.70 27.35
CA LEU A 32 -3.29 4.48 26.97
C LEU A 32 -3.39 5.78 27.76
N GLU A 33 -3.09 5.74 29.07
CA GLU A 33 -3.07 6.95 29.89
C GLU A 33 -1.99 7.94 29.44
N ILE A 34 -0.79 7.46 29.13
CA ILE A 34 0.31 8.29 28.58
C ILE A 34 -0.13 8.97 27.28
N LEU A 35 -0.74 8.21 26.36
CA LEU A 35 -1.22 8.76 25.08
C LEU A 35 -2.32 9.81 25.25
N ARG A 36 -3.21 9.64 26.23
CA ARG A 36 -4.24 10.64 26.56
C ARG A 36 -3.61 11.92 27.13
N ARG A 37 -2.68 11.79 28.06
CA ARG A 37 -1.97 12.94 28.66
C ARG A 37 -1.13 13.71 27.62
N ALA A 38 -0.58 13.01 26.64
CA ALA A 38 0.14 13.60 25.51
C ALA A 38 -0.78 14.23 24.43
N GLY A 39 -2.11 14.14 24.57
CA GLY A 39 -3.06 14.64 23.58
C GLY A 39 -3.15 13.81 22.29
N ALA A 40 -2.47 12.65 22.23
CA ALA A 40 -2.48 11.76 21.07
C ALA A 40 -3.77 10.92 20.98
N MET A 41 -4.50 10.76 22.10
CA MET A 41 -5.79 10.08 22.18
C MET A 41 -6.81 10.89 22.99
N PRO A 42 -8.10 10.91 22.59
CA PRO A 42 -9.15 11.56 23.39
C PRO A 42 -9.29 10.95 24.80
N VAL A 43 -9.55 11.77 25.81
CA VAL A 43 -9.73 11.33 27.21
C VAL A 43 -10.84 10.27 27.35
N SER A 44 -11.89 10.37 26.53
CA SER A 44 -13.01 9.43 26.48
C SER A 44 -12.69 8.08 25.83
N SER A 45 -11.56 7.95 25.13
CA SER A 45 -11.23 6.75 24.36
C SER A 45 -10.84 5.59 25.25
N ARG A 46 -11.64 4.51 25.29
CA ARG A 46 -11.43 3.35 26.17
C ARG A 46 -10.42 2.33 25.64
N ARG A 47 -10.03 2.41 24.38
CA ARG A 47 -9.12 1.47 23.71
C ARG A 47 -8.23 2.21 22.73
N CYS A 48 -7.04 1.68 22.51
CA CYS A 48 -6.14 2.12 21.46
C CYS A 48 -5.41 0.90 20.89
N GLY A 49 -5.47 0.74 19.57
CA GLY A 49 -4.71 -0.28 18.85
C GLY A 49 -3.41 0.33 18.34
N MET A 50 -2.31 -0.37 18.56
CA MET A 50 -0.98 -0.02 18.08
C MET A 50 -0.57 -0.97 16.97
N ILE A 51 0.23 -0.44 16.05
CA ILE A 51 0.93 -1.21 15.02
C ILE A 51 2.41 -0.80 15.07
N THR A 52 3.29 -1.66 14.60
CA THR A 52 4.73 -1.35 14.51
C THR A 52 4.98 -0.25 13.46
N ARG A 53 6.14 0.42 13.56
CA ARG A 53 6.55 1.43 12.58
C ARG A 53 6.56 0.87 11.14
N ARG A 54 7.06 -0.35 10.96
CA ARG A 54 7.10 -1.04 9.66
C ARG A 54 5.70 -1.27 9.09
N GLU A 55 4.75 -1.65 9.94
CA GLU A 55 3.35 -1.83 9.51
C GLU A 55 2.69 -0.50 9.17
N ALA A 56 2.94 0.55 9.95
CA ALA A 56 2.46 1.89 9.65
C ALA A 56 2.98 2.38 8.30
N GLU A 57 4.27 2.22 8.03
CA GLU A 57 4.88 2.55 6.73
C GLU A 57 4.21 1.79 5.57
N ARG A 58 4.02 0.47 5.71
CA ARG A 58 3.33 -0.36 4.70
C ARG A 58 1.90 0.11 4.46
N LEU A 59 1.16 0.37 5.53
CA LEU A 59 -0.22 0.85 5.44
C LEU A 59 -0.27 2.20 4.73
N CYS A 60 0.58 3.15 5.10
CA CYS A 60 0.61 4.48 4.49
C CYS A 60 1.02 4.41 3.01
N LYS A 61 2.04 3.60 2.65
CA LYS A 61 2.42 3.38 1.25
C LYS A 61 1.31 2.78 0.39
N SER A 62 0.42 1.97 0.98
CA SER A 62 -0.72 1.42 0.24
C SER A 62 -1.82 2.43 -0.09
N PHE A 63 -1.84 3.57 0.60
CA PHE A 63 -2.78 4.68 0.37
C PHE A 63 -2.14 5.83 -0.40
N LEU A 64 -0.89 6.16 -0.07
CA LEU A 64 -0.20 7.37 -0.53
C LEU A 64 0.92 7.07 -1.53
N GLY A 65 1.34 5.80 -1.63
CA GLY A 65 2.39 5.40 -2.55
C GLY A 65 1.85 5.29 -3.97
N ASP A 66 2.63 5.80 -4.92
CA ASP A 66 2.39 5.57 -6.33
C ASP A 66 2.66 4.09 -6.61
N ASN A 67 1.59 3.29 -6.64
CA ASN A 67 1.66 1.87 -7.00
C ASN A 67 1.59 1.70 -8.52
N SER A 68 1.87 2.76 -9.29
CA SER A 68 2.05 2.60 -10.73
C SER A 68 3.26 1.69 -10.96
N PRO A 69 3.11 0.57 -11.67
CA PRO A 69 4.26 -0.17 -12.13
C PRO A 69 5.19 0.79 -12.91
N PRO A 70 6.52 0.63 -12.79
CA PRO A 70 7.44 1.46 -13.55
C PRO A 70 7.05 1.38 -15.03
N ARG A 71 6.71 2.54 -15.61
CA ARG A 71 6.36 2.60 -17.03
C ARG A 71 7.64 2.39 -17.83
N LEU A 72 7.59 1.44 -18.76
CA LEU A 72 8.60 1.37 -19.81
C LEU A 72 8.50 2.65 -20.65
N PRO A 73 9.62 3.16 -21.20
CA PRO A 73 9.58 4.23 -22.19
C PRO A 73 8.58 3.90 -23.31
N ASP A 74 7.93 4.91 -23.88
CA ASP A 74 6.92 4.73 -24.93
C ASP A 74 7.51 4.05 -26.19
N ASP A 75 8.82 4.21 -26.42
CA ASP A 75 9.57 3.59 -27.52
C ASP A 75 10.33 2.31 -27.11
N PHE A 76 10.02 1.72 -25.96
CA PHE A 76 10.70 0.51 -25.52
C PHE A 76 10.30 -0.70 -26.37
N ALA A 77 11.18 -1.07 -27.29
CA ALA A 77 11.01 -2.24 -28.14
C ALA A 77 12.27 -3.10 -28.14
N PHE A 78 12.08 -4.42 -28.20
CA PHE A 78 13.16 -5.38 -28.40
C PHE A 78 12.69 -6.56 -29.26
N SER A 79 13.63 -7.10 -30.04
CA SER A 79 13.37 -8.28 -30.88
C SER A 79 13.29 -9.53 -30.01
N VAL A 80 12.21 -10.28 -30.17
CA VAL A 80 12.00 -11.59 -29.53
C VAL A 80 12.33 -12.66 -30.57
N PHE A 81 13.26 -13.55 -30.25
CA PHE A 81 13.58 -14.72 -31.06
C PHE A 81 13.24 -15.98 -30.27
N HIS A 82 12.51 -16.91 -30.89
CA HIS A 82 12.19 -18.20 -30.30
C HIS A 82 12.69 -19.35 -31.17
N GLU A 83 13.49 -20.23 -30.59
CA GLU A 83 13.99 -21.47 -31.21
C GLU A 83 12.95 -22.60 -31.15
N CYS A 84 11.71 -22.33 -31.61
CA CYS A 84 10.79 -23.41 -31.95
C CYS A 84 11.26 -24.06 -33.25
N ALA A 85 10.81 -25.27 -33.57
CA ALA A 85 11.22 -26.10 -34.71
C ALA A 85 11.28 -25.42 -36.10
N TRP A 86 10.73 -24.21 -36.27
CA TRP A 86 10.75 -23.42 -37.51
C TRP A 86 11.32 -22.00 -37.36
N GLY A 87 11.70 -21.60 -36.14
CA GLY A 87 12.11 -20.24 -35.80
C GLY A 87 10.94 -19.25 -35.89
N CYS A 88 10.63 -18.56 -34.80
CA CYS A 88 9.70 -17.43 -34.84
C CYS A 88 10.45 -16.15 -34.42
N LYS A 89 10.28 -15.06 -35.19
CA LYS A 89 10.77 -13.72 -34.86
C LYS A 89 9.56 -12.82 -34.59
N GLY A 90 9.60 -12.09 -33.50
CA GLY A 90 8.60 -11.08 -33.15
C GLY A 90 9.26 -9.83 -32.57
N SER A 91 8.46 -8.80 -32.35
CA SER A 91 8.88 -7.58 -31.66
C SER A 91 7.99 -7.37 -30.45
N PHE A 92 8.57 -7.19 -29.27
CA PHE A 92 7.86 -6.60 -28.14
C PHE A 92 7.85 -5.08 -28.31
N SER A 93 6.72 -4.43 -28.09
CA SER A 93 6.61 -2.97 -27.97
C SER A 93 5.72 -2.64 -26.78
N SER A 94 6.08 -1.61 -26.00
CA SER A 94 5.38 -1.20 -24.77
C SER A 94 4.05 -0.49 -25.01
N VAL A 95 3.65 -0.28 -26.28
CA VAL A 95 2.35 0.31 -26.63
C VAL A 95 1.22 -0.67 -26.27
N PRO A 96 0.14 -0.20 -25.61
CA PRO A 96 -1.04 -1.02 -25.41
C PRO A 96 -1.57 -1.43 -26.79
N LEU A 97 -1.86 -2.73 -26.95
CA LEU A 97 -2.60 -3.27 -28.10
C LEU A 97 -3.97 -2.57 -28.17
N GLN A 98 -4.03 -1.42 -28.82
CA GLN A 98 -5.29 -0.92 -29.35
C GLN A 98 -5.68 -1.90 -30.45
N LEU A 99 -6.75 -2.65 -30.18
CA LEU A 99 -7.48 -3.45 -31.15
C LEU A 99 -7.65 -2.62 -32.43
N VAL A 100 -7.01 -3.07 -33.51
CA VAL A 100 -7.31 -2.65 -34.87
C VAL A 100 -8.55 -3.41 -35.34
#